data_AF-A0A359HIJ5-F1
#
_entry.id   AF-A0A359HIJ5-F1
#
_cell.length_a   1.000
_cell.length_b   1.000
_cell.length_c   1.000
_cell.angle_alpha   90.00
_cell.angle_beta   90.00
_cell.angle_gamma   90.00
#
_symmetry.space_group_name_H-M   'P 1'
#
loop_
_entity.id
_entity.type
_entity.pdbx_description
1 polymer ?
#
loop_
_entity_poly.entity_id
_entity_poly.type
_entity_poly.pdbx_seq_one_letter_code
_entity_poly.pdbx_strand_id
1 'polypeptide(L)'
;CDAFNIPIITFEDVPGFLPGTDQEHRGIIRAGAKLLYAYCEATVPKITVITRKAYGGAYDVMSSKHIRGDLNLAWPSAEIAVMGPDGAVNIIFRKELAEADDPVKRKDELVAEYREKFANPYVAASRGYIDDVIEPRETRPRLINALEMLSNKRDTNPPKKHGCTPL
;
A
#
# COMPACT_ATOMS: atom_id res chain seq x y z
N CYS A 1 -12.70 -15.43 -3.37
CA CYS A 1 -11.74 -15.59 -4.47
C CYS A 1 -10.77 -16.73 -4.19
N ASP A 2 -9.96 -16.63 -3.13
CA ASP A 2 -8.94 -17.65 -2.80
C ASP A 2 -9.50 -19.08 -2.69
N ALA A 3 -10.54 -19.29 -1.89
CA ALA A 3 -11.18 -20.60 -1.71
C ALA A 3 -11.70 -21.27 -3.00
N PHE A 4 -11.88 -20.50 -4.08
CA PHE A 4 -12.38 -20.98 -5.37
C PHE A 4 -11.38 -20.74 -6.51
N ASN A 5 -10.11 -20.53 -6.19
CA ASN A 5 -9.01 -20.40 -7.16
C ASN A 5 -9.17 -19.22 -8.15
N ILE A 6 -9.81 -18.13 -7.71
CA ILE A 6 -9.98 -16.92 -8.52
C ILE A 6 -8.85 -15.93 -8.18
N PRO A 7 -8.02 -15.50 -9.17
CA PRO A 7 -7.01 -14.47 -8.98
C PRO A 7 -7.57 -13.16 -8.43
N ILE A 8 -6.75 -12.42 -7.68
CA ILE A 8 -7.13 -11.13 -7.09
C ILE A 8 -6.27 -10.04 -7.72
N ILE A 9 -6.93 -9.03 -8.28
CA ILE A 9 -6.29 -7.81 -8.77
C ILE A 9 -6.76 -6.65 -7.91
N THR A 10 -5.82 -5.95 -7.31
CA THR A 10 -6.08 -4.85 -6.37
C THR A 10 -5.63 -3.54 -6.98
N PHE A 11 -6.52 -2.54 -7.00
CA PHE A 11 -6.18 -1.18 -7.37
C PHE A 11 -6.11 -0.32 -6.11
N GLU A 12 -4.98 0.32 -5.89
CA GLU A 12 -4.71 1.04 -4.65
C GLU A 12 -4.65 2.56 -4.87
N ASP A 13 -5.53 3.28 -4.16
CA ASP A 13 -5.51 4.72 -3.94
C ASP A 13 -6.10 5.03 -2.56
N VAL A 14 -5.33 4.75 -1.51
CA VAL A 14 -5.75 4.86 -0.12
C VAL A 14 -4.80 5.75 0.69
N PRO A 15 -5.29 6.86 1.29
CA PRO A 15 -4.46 7.75 2.13
C PRO A 15 -4.31 7.25 3.57
N GLY A 16 -4.99 6.16 3.95
CA GLY A 16 -5.00 5.64 5.32
C GLY A 16 -6.38 5.15 5.75
N PHE A 17 -6.50 4.81 7.03
CA PHE A 17 -7.77 4.50 7.68
C PHE A 17 -8.54 5.77 8.02
N LEU A 18 -9.88 5.66 8.08
CA LEU A 18 -10.73 6.78 8.49
C LEU A 18 -10.48 7.11 9.98
N PRO A 19 -10.02 8.32 10.33
CA PRO A 19 -9.86 8.70 11.73
C PRO A 19 -11.21 8.98 12.39
N GLY A 20 -11.34 8.59 13.66
CA GLY A 20 -12.50 8.93 14.48
C GLY A 20 -12.68 8.00 15.68
N THR A 21 -13.13 8.54 16.82
CA THR A 21 -13.36 7.76 18.04
C THR A 21 -14.40 6.66 17.84
N ASP A 22 -15.41 6.88 17.00
CA ASP A 22 -16.39 5.86 16.61
C ASP A 22 -15.72 4.64 15.95
N GLN A 23 -14.74 4.87 15.06
CA GLN A 23 -14.02 3.78 14.40
C GLN A 23 -13.25 2.94 15.41
N GLU A 24 -12.57 3.60 16.35
CA GLU A 24 -11.84 2.93 17.43
C GLU A 24 -12.79 2.12 18.33
N HIS A 25 -13.88 2.72 18.80
CA HIS A 25 -14.85 2.05 19.68
C HIS A 25 -15.56 0.87 18.99
N ARG A 26 -15.78 0.96 17.67
CA ARG A 26 -16.36 -0.15 16.88
C ARG A 26 -15.33 -1.25 16.56
N GLY A 27 -14.06 -1.02 16.88
CA GLY A 27 -12.98 -1.98 16.74
C GLY A 27 -12.38 -2.01 15.34
N ILE A 28 -12.00 -0.84 14.81
CA ILE A 28 -11.31 -0.75 13.51
C ILE A 28 -10.02 -1.59 13.47
N ILE A 29 -9.34 -1.75 14.60
CA ILE A 29 -8.13 -2.60 14.71
C ILE A 29 -8.43 -4.04 14.29
N ARG A 30 -9.42 -4.68 14.91
CA ARG A 30 -9.83 -6.05 14.58
C ARG A 30 -10.46 -6.15 13.19
N ALA A 31 -11.21 -5.13 12.77
CA ALA A 31 -11.85 -5.11 11.45
C ALA A 31 -10.82 -4.99 10.31
N GLY A 32 -9.87 -4.06 10.41
CA GLY A 32 -8.79 -3.88 9.44
C GLY A 32 -7.86 -5.09 9.35
N ALA A 33 -7.57 -5.73 10.48
CA ALA A 33 -6.77 -6.95 10.51
C ALA A 33 -7.39 -8.12 9.73
N LYS A 34 -8.71 -8.14 9.48
CA LYS A 34 -9.36 -9.16 8.64
C LYS A 34 -8.88 -9.10 7.19
N LEU A 35 -8.71 -7.89 6.64
CA LEU A 35 -8.25 -7.72 5.26
C LEU A 35 -6.79 -8.15 5.12
N LEU A 36 -5.95 -7.74 6.08
CA LEU A 36 -4.56 -8.20 6.19
C LEU A 36 -4.48 -9.73 6.24
N TYR A 37 -5.27 -10.33 7.14
CA TYR A 37 -5.34 -11.78 7.31
C TYR A 37 -5.75 -12.46 6.00
N ALA A 38 -6.78 -11.97 5.31
CA ALA A 38 -7.27 -12.54 4.07
C ALA A 38 -6.21 -12.53 2.95
N TYR A 39 -5.45 -11.44 2.79
CA TYR A 39 -4.37 -11.40 1.80
C TYR A 39 -3.19 -12.29 2.17
N CYS A 40 -2.79 -12.31 3.45
CA CYS A 40 -1.71 -13.16 3.95
C CYS A 40 -2.04 -14.66 3.83
N GLU A 41 -3.31 -15.04 4.02
CA GLU A 41 -3.76 -16.42 3.91
C GLU A 41 -3.90 -16.87 2.45
N ALA A 42 -4.26 -15.95 1.55
CA ALA A 42 -4.54 -16.26 0.16
C ALA A 42 -3.31 -16.76 -0.63
N THR A 43 -3.50 -17.88 -1.33
CA THR A 43 -2.50 -18.57 -2.14
C THR A 43 -2.71 -18.40 -3.64
N VAL A 44 -3.89 -17.93 -4.07
CA VAL A 44 -4.14 -17.53 -5.47
C VAL A 44 -3.15 -16.44 -5.94
N PRO A 45 -3.02 -16.23 -7.27
CA PRO A 45 -2.31 -15.08 -7.81
C PRO A 45 -2.90 -13.76 -7.29
N LYS A 46 -2.02 -12.88 -6.80
CA LYS A 46 -2.33 -11.56 -6.26
C LYS A 46 -1.48 -10.52 -6.95
N ILE A 47 -2.13 -9.61 -7.68
CA ILE A 47 -1.47 -8.53 -8.42
C ILE A 47 -2.01 -7.19 -7.91
N THR A 48 -1.13 -6.27 -7.55
CA THR A 48 -1.51 -4.93 -7.08
C THR A 48 -1.06 -3.88 -8.08
N VAL A 49 -1.92 -2.91 -8.37
CA VAL A 49 -1.62 -1.72 -9.17
C VAL A 49 -1.89 -0.49 -8.31
N ILE A 50 -0.83 0.19 -7.88
CA ILE A 50 -0.92 1.45 -7.13
C ILE A 50 -1.13 2.58 -8.13
N THR A 51 -2.31 3.18 -8.12
CA THR A 51 -2.69 4.23 -9.08
C THR A 51 -2.34 5.61 -8.56
N ARG A 52 -2.43 5.80 -7.24
CA ARG A 52 -2.07 7.07 -6.58
C ARG A 52 -1.64 6.84 -5.12
N LYS A 53 -2.46 7.14 -4.11
CA LYS A 53 -1.99 7.14 -2.72
C LYS A 53 -1.84 5.74 -2.15
N ALA A 54 -0.76 5.51 -1.41
CA ALA A 54 -0.48 4.26 -0.71
C ALA A 54 0.28 4.58 0.59
N TYR A 55 -0.45 4.92 1.66
CA TYR A 55 0.15 5.44 2.89
C TYR A 55 0.05 4.49 4.08
N GLY A 56 1.17 4.33 4.78
CA GLY A 56 1.27 3.66 6.08
C GLY A 56 0.68 2.26 6.09
N GLY A 57 -0.03 1.92 7.17
CA GLY A 57 -0.62 0.58 7.30
C GLY A 57 -1.67 0.25 6.25
N ALA A 58 -2.28 1.24 5.59
CA ALA A 58 -3.21 0.96 4.50
C ALA A 58 -2.48 0.40 3.27
N TYR A 59 -1.27 0.89 2.97
CA TYR A 59 -0.41 0.30 1.93
C TYR A 59 -0.09 -1.16 2.23
N ASP A 60 0.34 -1.46 3.46
CA ASP A 60 0.69 -2.83 3.81
C ASP A 60 -0.50 -3.78 3.64
N VAL A 61 -1.70 -3.34 4.04
CA VAL A 61 -2.95 -4.12 4.00
C VAL A 61 -3.46 -4.34 2.57
N MET A 62 -3.13 -3.48 1.60
CA MET A 62 -3.66 -3.54 0.23
C MET A 62 -2.86 -4.48 -0.69
N SER A 63 -2.59 -5.71 -0.22
CA SER A 63 -1.80 -6.71 -0.95
C SER A 63 -0.41 -6.19 -1.35
N SER A 64 0.30 -5.57 -0.39
CA SER A 64 1.70 -5.19 -0.59
C SER A 64 2.59 -6.42 -0.80
N LYS A 65 3.79 -6.20 -1.35
CA LYS A 65 4.79 -7.27 -1.50
C LYS A 65 5.20 -7.88 -0.16
N HIS A 66 5.13 -7.10 0.92
CA HIS A 66 5.43 -7.56 2.29
C HIS A 66 4.47 -8.63 2.78
N ILE A 67 3.26 -8.69 2.22
CA ILE A 67 2.21 -9.64 2.61
C ILE A 67 1.89 -10.64 1.51
N ARG A 68 2.95 -11.07 0.79
CA ARG A 68 2.90 -12.11 -0.25
C ARG A 68 2.14 -11.71 -1.50
N GLY A 69 2.10 -10.41 -1.84
CA GLY A 69 1.75 -9.96 -3.18
C GLY A 69 2.72 -10.53 -4.21
N ASP A 70 2.21 -11.11 -5.31
CA ASP A 70 3.05 -11.77 -6.30
C ASP A 70 3.70 -10.76 -7.25
N LEU A 71 2.92 -9.75 -7.66
CA LEU A 71 3.37 -8.66 -8.52
C LEU A 71 2.74 -7.34 -8.06
N ASN A 72 3.58 -6.34 -7.82
CA ASN A 72 3.18 -5.00 -7.42
C ASN A 72 3.69 -4.00 -8.45
N LEU A 73 2.76 -3.36 -9.15
CA LEU A 73 3.01 -2.34 -10.15
C LEU A 73 2.59 -0.98 -9.60
N ALA A 74 3.28 0.08 -10.00
CA ALA A 74 2.90 1.44 -9.66
C ALA A 74 2.78 2.31 -10.91
N TRP A 75 1.86 3.27 -10.91
CA TRP A 75 1.87 4.36 -11.88
C TRP A 75 2.87 5.44 -11.49
N PRO A 76 3.32 6.31 -12.41
CA PRO A 76 4.15 7.46 -12.08
C PRO A 76 3.47 8.42 -11.08
N SER A 77 2.15 8.41 -11.02
CA SER A 77 1.33 9.17 -10.06
C SER A 77 1.23 8.53 -8.67
N ALA A 78 1.83 7.35 -8.46
CA ALA A 78 1.76 6.66 -7.18
C ALA A 78 2.61 7.37 -6.11
N GLU A 79 2.02 7.54 -4.94
CA GLU A 79 2.64 8.17 -3.78
C GLU A 79 2.68 7.15 -2.65
N ILE A 80 3.86 6.55 -2.43
CA ILE A 80 4.08 5.51 -1.43
C ILE A 80 4.88 6.11 -0.28
N ALA A 81 4.30 6.14 0.93
CA ALA A 81 4.95 6.76 2.08
C ALA A 81 4.51 6.13 3.42
N VAL A 82 5.32 6.30 4.46
CA VAL A 82 5.00 5.81 5.82
C VAL A 82 3.76 6.48 6.42
N MET A 83 3.52 7.74 6.07
CA MET A 83 2.33 8.50 6.41
C MET A 83 2.15 9.64 5.40
N GLY A 84 1.02 10.34 5.45
CA GLY A 84 0.78 11.50 4.59
C GLY A 84 1.91 12.55 4.72
N PRO A 85 2.40 13.13 3.60
CA PRO A 85 3.51 14.10 3.59
C PRO A 85 3.34 15.26 4.59
N ASP A 86 2.14 15.82 4.68
CA ASP A 86 1.81 16.89 5.63
C ASP A 86 2.03 16.48 7.10
N GLY A 87 1.62 15.25 7.45
CA GLY A 87 1.81 14.69 8.78
C GLY A 87 3.28 14.43 9.08
N ALA A 88 4.00 13.87 8.11
CA ALA A 88 5.44 13.60 8.24
C ALA A 88 6.23 14.89 8.46
N VAL A 89 5.96 15.94 7.68
CA VAL A 89 6.66 17.23 7.79
C VAL A 89 6.43 17.89 9.15
N ASN A 90 5.18 17.88 9.65
CA ASN A 90 4.87 18.43 10.98
C ASN A 90 5.64 17.74 12.12
N ILE A 91 6.01 16.46 11.95
CA ILE A 91 6.73 15.69 12.96
C ILE A 91 8.25 15.87 12.80
N ILE A 92 8.77 15.69 11.58
CA ILE A 92 10.21 15.72 11.29
C ILE A 92 10.77 17.13 11.45
N PHE A 93 10.08 18.13 10.91
CA PHE A 93 10.53 19.53 10.88
C PHE A 93 9.85 20.39 11.95
N ARG A 94 9.34 19.77 13.03
CA ARG A 94 8.59 20.47 14.08
C ARG A 94 9.32 21.70 14.64
N LYS A 95 10.63 21.58 14.87
CA LYS A 95 11.46 22.68 15.41
C LYS A 95 11.65 23.80 14.37
N GLU A 96 12.02 23.42 13.15
CA GLU A 96 12.22 24.35 12.05
C GLU A 96 10.95 25.15 11.73
N LEU A 97 9.78 24.49 11.74
CA LEU A 97 8.49 25.16 11.56
C LEU A 97 8.14 26.11 12.71
N ALA A 98 8.59 25.82 13.94
CA ALA A 98 8.34 26.69 15.09
C ALA A 98 9.26 27.92 15.11
N GLU A 99 10.43 27.82 14.49
CA GLU A 99 11.45 28.88 14.42
C GLU A 99 11.36 29.70 13.11
N ALA A 100 10.52 29.29 12.16
CA ALA A 100 10.35 29.96 10.88
C ALA A 100 9.56 31.28 11.00
N ASP A 101 9.99 32.29 10.24
CA ASP A 101 9.28 33.58 10.14
C ASP A 101 7.88 33.44 9.52
N ASP A 102 7.74 32.52 8.56
CA ASP A 102 6.45 32.12 7.96
C ASP A 102 6.32 30.58 7.99
N PRO A 103 5.76 30.02 9.08
CA PRO A 103 5.60 28.59 9.24
C PRO A 103 4.71 27.94 8.18
N VAL A 104 3.74 28.68 7.63
CA VAL A 104 2.80 28.14 6.63
C VAL A 104 3.52 27.96 5.30
N LYS A 105 4.18 29.02 4.81
CA LYS A 105 4.97 28.94 3.58
C LYS A 105 6.10 27.92 3.71
N ARG A 106 6.81 27.91 4.85
CA ARG A 106 7.90 26.95 5.06
C ARG A 106 7.41 25.51 5.06
N LYS A 107 6.24 25.25 5.64
CA LYS A 107 5.61 23.93 5.61
C LYS A 107 5.29 23.49 4.19
N ASP A 108 4.69 24.36 3.38
CA ASP A 108 4.32 24.01 2.00
C ASP A 108 5.55 23.66 1.15
N GLU A 109 6.65 24.39 1.31
CA GLU A 109 7.95 24.08 0.69
C GLU A 109 8.46 22.71 1.11
N LEU A 110 8.48 22.43 2.42
CA LEU A 110 8.94 21.15 2.97
C LEU A 110 8.05 19.97 2.55
N VAL A 111 6.74 20.18 2.43
CA VAL A 111 5.80 19.16 1.94
C VAL A 111 6.05 18.84 0.47
N ALA A 112 6.28 19.86 -0.37
CA ALA A 112 6.63 19.65 -1.77
C ALA A 112 7.95 18.89 -1.91
N GLU A 113 8.98 19.30 -1.17
CA GLU A 113 10.28 18.64 -1.14
C GLU A 113 10.18 17.19 -0.64
N TYR A 114 9.38 16.95 0.41
CA TYR A 114 9.17 15.60 0.94
C TYR A 114 8.45 14.71 -0.08
N ARG A 115 7.45 15.23 -0.79
CA ARG A 115 6.76 14.48 -1.85
C ARG A 115 7.72 14.08 -2.96
N GLU A 116 8.52 15.03 -3.43
CA GLU A 116 9.48 14.79 -4.51
C GLU A 116 10.55 13.78 -4.10
N LYS A 117 11.12 13.90 -2.90
CA LYS A 117 12.23 13.04 -2.47
C LYS A 117 11.80 11.67 -1.96
N PHE A 118 10.66 11.59 -1.27
CA PHE A 118 10.29 10.39 -0.51
C PHE A 118 8.96 9.77 -0.94
N ALA A 119 7.94 10.57 -1.27
CA ALA A 119 6.60 10.07 -1.59
C ALA A 119 6.40 9.84 -3.10
N ASN A 120 7.37 9.21 -3.74
CA ASN A 120 7.34 8.82 -5.15
C ASN A 120 7.54 7.29 -5.29
N PRO A 121 7.12 6.66 -6.41
CA PRO A 121 7.15 5.21 -6.51
C PRO A 121 8.56 4.66 -6.70
N TYR A 122 9.52 5.48 -7.15
CA TYR A 122 10.88 5.08 -7.45
C TYR A 122 11.67 4.71 -6.20
N VAL A 123 11.38 5.34 -5.06
CA VAL A 123 11.98 4.97 -3.77
C VAL A 123 11.61 3.53 -3.41
N ALA A 124 10.32 3.18 -3.51
CA ALA A 124 9.84 1.83 -3.22
C ALA A 124 10.33 0.81 -4.27
N ALA A 125 10.38 1.19 -5.56
CA ALA A 125 10.92 0.37 -6.63
C ALA A 125 12.42 0.08 -6.43
N SER A 126 13.22 1.05 -6.00
CA SER A 126 14.66 0.86 -5.72
C SER A 126 14.94 -0.18 -4.62
N ARG A 127 13.94 -0.41 -3.75
CA ARG A 127 13.99 -1.43 -2.68
C ARG A 127 13.39 -2.77 -3.10
N GLY A 128 12.88 -2.87 -4.32
CA GLY A 128 12.20 -4.05 -4.83
C GLY A 128 10.81 -4.28 -4.23
N TYR A 129 10.21 -3.27 -3.57
CA TYR A 129 8.85 -3.38 -3.03
C TYR A 129 7.80 -3.29 -4.13
N ILE A 130 8.12 -2.53 -5.17
CA ILE A 130 7.40 -2.42 -6.44
C ILE A 130 8.27 -3.07 -7.52
N ASP A 131 7.67 -3.94 -8.33
CA ASP A 131 8.36 -4.68 -9.39
C ASP A 131 8.65 -3.80 -10.61
N ASP A 132 7.73 -2.89 -10.94
CA ASP A 132 7.94 -1.91 -12.01
C ASP A 132 7.03 -0.68 -11.85
N VAL A 133 7.51 0.46 -12.38
CA VAL A 133 6.73 1.67 -12.56
C VAL A 133 6.29 1.74 -14.02
N ILE A 134 4.99 1.63 -14.27
CA ILE A 134 4.43 1.46 -15.61
C ILE A 134 3.55 2.64 -16.01
N GLU A 135 3.50 2.94 -17.31
CA GLU A 135 2.54 3.92 -17.82
C GLU A 135 1.09 3.43 -17.62
N PRO A 136 0.13 4.29 -17.22
CA PRO A 136 -1.24 3.86 -16.93
C PRO A 136 -1.92 3.07 -18.05
N ARG A 137 -1.65 3.44 -19.31
CA ARG A 137 -2.15 2.75 -20.51
C ARG A 137 -1.63 1.33 -20.68
N GLU A 138 -0.50 0.99 -20.05
CA GLU A 138 0.12 -0.33 -20.11
C GLU A 138 -0.44 -1.28 -19.06
N THR A 139 -1.27 -0.80 -18.14
CA THR A 139 -1.83 -1.61 -17.04
C THR A 139 -2.46 -2.91 -17.55
N ARG A 140 -3.33 -2.84 -18.57
CA ARG A 140 -4.02 -4.01 -19.11
C ARG A 140 -3.06 -5.09 -19.67
N PRO A 141 -2.17 -4.79 -20.63
CA PRO A 141 -1.25 -5.80 -21.15
C PRO A 141 -0.32 -6.36 -20.06
N ARG A 142 0.11 -5.52 -19.09
CA ARG A 142 0.92 -5.99 -17.96
C ARG A 142 0.16 -6.96 -17.05
N LEU A 143 -1.12 -6.70 -16.78
CA LEU A 143 -1.97 -7.60 -16.01
C LEU A 143 -2.21 -8.94 -16.72
N ILE A 144 -2.41 -8.94 -18.04
CA ILE A 144 -2.58 -10.17 -18.83
C ILE A 144 -1.32 -11.05 -18.71
N ASN A 145 -0.15 -10.48 -18.99
CA ASN A 145 1.13 -11.20 -18.91
C ASN A 145 1.39 -11.73 -17.49
N ALA A 146 1.07 -10.94 -16.47
CA ALA A 146 1.20 -11.35 -15.08
C ALA A 146 0.30 -12.53 -14.71
N LEU A 147 -0.96 -12.52 -15.15
CA LEU A 147 -1.89 -13.63 -14.93
C LEU A 147 -1.45 -14.90 -15.66
N GLU A 148 -0.94 -14.79 -16.89
CA GLU A 148 -0.39 -15.92 -17.64
C GLU A 148 0.81 -16.53 -16.92
N MET A 149 1.75 -15.69 -16.47
CA MET A 149 2.93 -16.11 -15.70
C MET A 149 2.54 -16.80 -14.39
N LEU A 150 1.51 -16.30 -13.70
CA LEU A 150 1.07 -16.82 -12.40
C LEU A 150 0.03 -17.95 -12.50
N SER A 151 -0.36 -18.35 -13.72
CA SER A 151 -1.42 -19.35 -13.94
C SER A 151 -1.13 -20.72 -13.32
N ASN A 152 0.15 -21.06 -13.16
CA ASN A 152 0.63 -22.31 -12.56
C ASN A 152 1.15 -22.14 -11.14
N LYS A 153 0.90 -20.98 -10.49
CA LYS A 153 1.31 -20.72 -9.12
C LYS A 153 0.81 -21.82 -8.19
N ARG A 154 1.72 -22.36 -7.37
CA ARG A 154 1.42 -23.28 -6.27
C ARG A 154 2.10 -22.76 -5.03
N ASP A 155 1.30 -22.49 -4.00
CA ASP A 155 1.77 -22.02 -2.72
C ASP A 155 1.03 -22.80 -1.62
N THR A 156 1.64 -22.95 -0.45
CA THR A 156 1.08 -23.75 0.65
C THR A 156 1.24 -23.00 1.96
N ASN A 157 0.23 -23.10 2.81
CA ASN A 157 0.27 -22.56 4.16
C ASN A 157 0.71 -23.66 5.16
N PRO A 158 1.27 -23.28 6.33
CA PRO A 158 1.59 -24.25 7.38
C PRO A 158 0.40 -25.11 7.78
N PRO A 159 0.61 -26.40 8.12
CA PRO A 159 -0.47 -27.33 8.46
C PRO A 159 -1.18 -26.88 9.73
N LYS A 160 -2.52 -26.79 9.66
CA LYS A 160 -3.40 -26.38 10.76
C LYS A 160 -4.80 -26.95 10.52
N LYS A 161 -5.65 -27.03 11.55
CA LYS A 161 -7.07 -27.36 11.35
C LYS A 161 -7.79 -26.26 10.58
N HIS A 162 -7.58 -25.02 11.02
CA HIS A 162 -7.99 -23.78 10.37
C HIS A 162 -7.20 -22.63 11.02
N GLY A 163 -7.31 -21.42 10.48
CA GLY A 163 -6.74 -20.23 11.10
C GLY A 163 -7.58 -19.66 12.25
N CYS A 164 -7.07 -18.60 12.87
CA CYS A 164 -7.76 -17.81 13.89
C CYS A 164 -7.83 -16.36 13.41
N THR A 165 -8.70 -16.13 12.43
CA THR A 165 -8.94 -14.78 11.90
C THR A 165 -9.57 -13.89 12.98
N PRO A 166 -9.25 -12.59 13.04
CA PRO A 166 -9.99 -11.64 13.88
C PRO A 166 -11.49 -11.68 13.59
N LEU A 167 -12.34 -11.60 14.63
CA LEU A 167 -13.81 -11.66 14.52
C LEU A 167 -14.51 -10.36 14.94
#